data_AF-A0A099NS89-F1
#
_entry.id   AF-A0A099NS89-F1
#
_cell.length_a   1.000
_cell.length_b   1.000
_cell.length_c   1.000
_cell.angle_alpha   90.00
_cell.angle_beta   90.00
_cell.angle_gamma   90.00
#
_symmetry.space_group_name_H-M   'P 1'
#
loop_
_entity.id
_entity.type
_entity.pdbx_description
1 polymer ?
#
loop_
_entity_poly.entity_id
_entity_poly.type
_entity_poly.pdbx_seq_one_letter_code
_entity_poly.pdbx_strand_id
1 'polypeptide(L)'
;MLSARSVARVSRTRGLATVAGLTRDSKVHMNNHEDHTFINYKQNVKNLDIVKSRLNRPLTYAEKILYSHLDQPETQDIERGVSYLKLRPDRVA
;
A
#
# COMPACT_ATOMS: atom_id res chain seq x y z
N MET A 1 7.46 -49.24 38.82
CA MET A 1 6.94 -47.86 38.77
C MET A 1 7.87 -47.02 37.89
N LEU A 2 7.75 -47.09 36.56
CA LEU A 2 8.51 -46.22 35.66
C LEU A 2 7.59 -45.08 35.20
N SER A 3 7.90 -43.86 35.63
CA SER A 3 7.18 -42.64 35.25
C SER A 3 7.77 -42.10 33.94
N ALA A 4 6.99 -42.12 32.88
CA ALA A 4 7.37 -41.57 31.58
C ALA A 4 7.17 -40.04 31.59
N ARG A 5 8.28 -39.28 31.54
CA ARG A 5 8.24 -37.82 31.33
C ARG A 5 8.09 -37.54 29.83
N SER A 6 6.87 -37.19 29.40
CA SER A 6 6.64 -36.68 28.04
C SER A 6 7.14 -35.23 27.93
N VAL A 7 8.24 -35.02 27.21
CA VAL A 7 8.70 -33.68 26.85
C VAL A 7 7.86 -33.18 25.68
N ALA A 8 6.98 -32.22 25.92
CA ALA A 8 6.21 -31.57 24.87
C ALA A 8 7.18 -30.83 23.93
N ARG A 9 7.36 -31.34 22.71
CA ARG A 9 8.07 -30.63 21.64
C ARG A 9 7.17 -29.51 21.14
N VAL A 10 7.45 -28.27 21.55
CA VAL A 10 6.82 -27.08 20.97
C VAL A 10 7.26 -27.00 19.51
N SER A 11 6.32 -27.26 18.60
CA SER A 11 6.52 -27.06 17.17
C SER A 11 6.65 -25.56 16.90
N ARG A 12 7.89 -25.06 16.74
CA ARG A 12 8.13 -23.71 16.23
C ARG A 12 7.87 -23.72 14.72
N THR A 13 6.67 -23.32 14.31
CA THR A 13 6.39 -23.01 12.91
C THR A 13 7.25 -21.81 12.49
N ARG A 14 8.02 -21.96 11.41
CA ARG A 14 8.80 -20.84 10.85
C ARG A 14 7.81 -19.89 10.16
N GLY A 15 7.52 -18.76 10.79
CA GLY A 15 6.79 -17.65 10.16
C GLY A 15 7.74 -16.69 9.45
N LEU A 16 7.22 -15.92 8.48
CA LEU A 16 7.92 -14.75 7.98
C LEU A 16 8.10 -13.76 9.13
N ALA A 17 9.27 -13.14 9.24
CA ALA A 17 9.51 -12.05 10.18
C ALA A 17 8.79 -10.79 9.66
N THR A 18 7.47 -10.75 9.78
CA THR A 18 6.69 -9.54 9.56
C THR A 18 6.85 -8.66 10.79
N VAL A 19 7.35 -7.44 10.59
CA VAL A 19 7.28 -6.39 11.60
C VAL A 19 5.81 -6.09 11.86
N ALA A 20 5.27 -6.69 12.92
CA ALA A 20 3.83 -6.67 13.26
C ALA A 20 3.26 -5.25 13.52
N GLY A 21 4.09 -4.21 13.52
CA GLY A 21 3.70 -2.83 13.86
C GLY A 21 3.62 -1.84 12.70
N LEU A 22 3.92 -2.23 11.45
CA LEU A 22 3.84 -1.29 10.33
C LEU A 22 2.39 -1.10 9.87
N THR A 23 1.93 0.14 9.96
CA THR A 23 0.65 0.60 9.42
C THR A 23 0.86 1.44 8.16
N ARG A 24 -0.23 1.76 7.44
CA ARG A 24 -0.19 2.66 6.27
C ARG A 24 0.30 4.08 6.59
N ASP A 25 0.28 4.45 7.87
CA ASP A 25 0.66 5.76 8.39
C ASP A 25 2.11 5.77 8.91
N SER A 26 2.83 4.65 8.78
CA SER A 26 4.19 4.52 9.26
C SER A 26 5.13 5.42 8.45
N LYS A 27 5.96 6.19 9.15
CA LYS A 27 6.96 7.09 8.54
C LYS A 27 8.17 6.29 8.06
N VAL A 28 8.06 5.78 6.84
CA VAL A 28 9.16 5.06 6.15
C VAL A 28 9.76 5.99 5.10
N HIS A 29 11.07 6.18 5.15
CA HIS A 29 11.79 7.02 4.19
C HIS A 29 11.61 6.53 2.75
N MET A 30 11.50 7.47 1.81
CA MET A 30 11.33 7.14 0.39
C MET A 30 12.65 6.78 -0.31
N ASN A 31 13.78 7.25 0.21
CA ASN A 31 15.13 6.88 -0.20
C ASN A 31 16.13 7.14 0.95
N ASN A 32 17.42 6.87 0.73
CA ASN A 32 18.47 7.03 1.75
C ASN A 32 19.03 8.46 1.87
N HIS A 33 18.67 9.35 0.95
CA HIS A 33 19.20 10.71 0.82
C HIS A 33 18.20 11.80 1.27
N GLU A 34 16.94 11.43 1.51
CA GLU A 34 15.84 12.33 1.88
C GLU A 34 15.30 11.95 3.27
N ASP A 35 15.76 12.68 4.30
CA ASP A 35 15.40 12.40 5.69
C ASP A 35 13.99 12.89 6.08
N HIS A 36 13.37 13.72 5.24
CA HIS A 36 12.08 14.36 5.53
C HIS A 36 10.98 13.98 4.53
N THR A 37 11.26 13.02 3.64
CA THR A 37 10.32 12.52 2.64
C THR A 37 9.94 11.09 2.97
N PHE A 38 8.66 10.86 3.25
CA PHE A 38 8.11 9.56 3.63
C PHE A 38 7.12 9.05 2.60
N ILE A 39 7.00 7.72 2.50
CA ILE A 39 6.05 7.06 1.60
C ILE A 39 4.61 7.34 2.07
N ASN A 40 3.74 7.78 1.17
CA ASN A 40 2.37 8.20 1.49
C ASN A 40 1.30 7.16 1.11
N TYR A 41 1.33 5.97 1.72
CA TYR A 41 0.33 4.94 1.43
C TYR A 41 -1.06 5.27 1.99
N LYS A 42 -1.15 6.02 3.09
CA LYS A 42 -2.44 6.43 3.67
C LYS A 42 -3.29 7.22 2.65
N GLN A 43 -2.73 8.28 2.08
CA GLN A 43 -3.46 9.12 1.13
C GLN A 43 -3.72 8.38 -0.18
N ASN A 44 -2.74 7.62 -0.67
CA ASN A 44 -2.88 6.87 -1.93
C ASN A 44 -4.03 5.86 -1.86
N VAL A 45 -4.19 5.16 -0.72
CA VAL A 45 -5.32 4.24 -0.51
C VAL A 45 -6.65 4.98 -0.42
N LYS A 46 -6.70 6.12 0.28
CA LYS A 46 -7.91 6.97 0.34
C LYS A 46 -8.36 7.42 -1.05
N ASN A 47 -7.42 7.88 -1.88
CA ASN A 47 -7.69 8.29 -3.26
C ASN A 47 -8.23 7.12 -4.10
N LEU A 48 -7.68 5.92 -3.90
CA LEU A 48 -8.16 4.73 -4.59
C LEU A 48 -9.56 4.30 -4.17
N ASP A 49 -9.91 4.42 -2.90
CA ASP A 49 -11.27 4.07 -2.44
C ASP A 49 -12.31 5.00 -3.07
N ILE A 50 -11.99 6.28 -3.26
CA ILE A 50 -12.82 7.25 -3.99
C ILE A 50 -12.99 6.80 -5.44
N VAL A 51 -11.88 6.59 -6.18
CA VAL A 51 -11.93 6.25 -7.61
C VAL A 51 -12.60 4.89 -7.85
N LYS A 52 -12.36 3.92 -6.96
CA LYS A 52 -13.00 2.61 -7.02
C LYS A 52 -14.52 2.70 -6.88
N SER A 53 -15.00 3.56 -5.97
CA SER A 53 -16.44 3.82 -5.77
C SER A 53 -17.08 4.54 -6.96
N ARG A 54 -16.32 5.38 -7.66
CA ARG A 54 -16.79 6.08 -8.87
C ARG A 54 -16.90 5.15 -10.09
N LEU A 55 -15.87 4.33 -10.34
CA LEU A 55 -15.78 3.51 -11.55
C LEU A 55 -16.51 2.15 -11.45
N ASN A 56 -16.82 1.67 -10.23
CA ASN A 56 -17.58 0.44 -9.98
C ASN A 56 -17.09 -0.81 -10.74
N ARG A 57 -15.78 -0.91 -10.97
CA ARG A 57 -15.13 -2.03 -11.65
C ARG A 57 -13.78 -2.37 -11.00
N PRO A 58 -13.25 -3.59 -11.17
CA PRO A 58 -11.89 -3.89 -10.72
C PRO A 58 -10.86 -3.02 -11.46
N LEU A 59 -9.82 -2.61 -10.72
CA LEU A 59 -8.71 -1.80 -11.23
C LEU A 59 -7.48 -2.68 -11.43
N THR A 60 -6.76 -2.46 -12.54
CA THR A 60 -5.45 -3.09 -12.77
C THR A 60 -4.39 -2.51 -11.84
N TYR A 61 -3.21 -3.14 -11.77
CA TYR A 61 -2.11 -2.61 -10.98
C TYR A 61 -1.68 -1.21 -11.44
N ALA A 62 -1.49 -1.02 -12.75
CA ALA A 62 -1.13 0.28 -13.31
C ALA A 62 -2.18 1.36 -13.02
N GLU A 63 -3.47 1.02 -13.13
CA GLU A 63 -4.56 1.93 -12.76
C GLU A 63 -4.53 2.32 -11.30
N LYS A 64 -4.23 1.37 -10.39
CA LYS A 64 -4.12 1.69 -8.97
C LYS A 64 -2.99 2.66 -8.69
N ILE A 65 -1.84 2.49 -9.33
CA ILE A 65 -0.73 3.43 -9.18
C ILE A 65 -1.09 4.78 -9.80
N LEU A 66 -1.63 4.83 -11.02
CA LEU A 66 -2.00 6.09 -11.66
C LEU A 66 -3.08 6.85 -10.88
N TYR A 67 -4.17 6.18 -10.52
CA TYR A 67 -5.32 6.82 -9.90
C TYR A 67 -5.09 7.18 -8.42
N SER A 68 -4.16 6.51 -7.72
CA SER A 68 -3.80 6.92 -6.38
C SER A 68 -3.11 8.29 -6.34
N HIS A 69 -2.42 8.66 -7.42
CA HIS A 69 -1.66 9.91 -7.54
C HIS A 69 -2.43 11.02 -8.27
N LEU A 70 -3.76 10.92 -8.37
CA LEU A 70 -4.59 12.02 -8.88
C LEU A 70 -4.55 13.22 -7.94
N ASP A 71 -4.51 14.42 -8.53
CA ASP A 71 -4.65 15.67 -7.79
C ASP A 71 -6.05 15.80 -7.15
N GLN A 72 -7.09 15.52 -7.96
CA GLN A 72 -8.50 15.64 -7.57
C GLN A 72 -9.27 14.36 -7.92
N PRO A 73 -9.22 13.31 -7.07
CA PRO A 73 -9.81 12.01 -7.38
C PRO A 73 -11.35 12.01 -7.47
N GLU A 74 -12.03 13.04 -6.97
CA GLU A 74 -13.50 13.14 -7.00
C GLU A 74 -14.05 13.71 -8.32
N THR A 75 -13.36 14.71 -8.89
CA THR A 75 -13.85 15.46 -10.06
C THR A 75 -13.15 15.07 -11.35
N GLN A 76 -11.99 14.42 -11.28
CA GLN A 76 -11.22 14.05 -12.47
C GLN A 76 -12.01 13.13 -13.39
N ASP A 77 -12.01 13.45 -14.68
CA ASP A 77 -12.52 12.59 -15.75
C ASP A 77 -11.51 11.47 -16.09
N ILE A 78 -12.03 10.25 -16.22
CA ILE A 78 -11.23 9.02 -16.34
C ILE A 78 -11.80 8.14 -17.47
N GLU A 79 -11.32 8.40 -18.69
CA GLU A 79 -11.54 7.56 -19.86
C GLU A 79 -10.20 7.07 -20.40
N ARG A 80 -10.07 5.75 -20.52
CA ARG A 80 -8.83 5.12 -20.99
C ARG A 80 -8.57 5.50 -22.45
N GLY A 81 -7.38 6.03 -22.72
CA GLY A 81 -6.96 6.42 -24.07
C GLY A 81 -7.53 7.76 -24.55
N VAL A 82 -8.28 8.47 -23.71
CA VAL A 82 -8.93 9.74 -24.07
C VAL A 82 -8.55 10.83 -23.07
N SER A 83 -8.87 10.65 -21.78
CA SER A 83 -8.72 11.71 -20.79
C SER A 83 -7.26 11.98 -20.44
N TYR A 84 -6.90 13.26 -20.32
CA TYR A 84 -5.63 13.68 -19.76
C TYR A 84 -5.70 13.75 -18.24
N LEU A 85 -4.84 13.00 -17.55
CA LEU A 85 -4.85 12.90 -16.09
C LEU A 85 -3.94 13.96 -15.45
N LYS A 86 -4.48 14.69 -14.47
CA LYS A 86 -3.69 15.58 -13.62
C LYS A 86 -3.13 14.79 -12.43
N LEU A 87 -1.84 14.50 -12.49
CA LEU A 87 -1.14 13.65 -11.53
C LEU A 87 -0.18 14.47 -10.65
N ARG A 88 0.09 13.95 -9.45
CA ARG A 88 1.15 14.42 -8.55
C ARG A 88 2.23 13.33 -8.44
N PRO A 89 3.27 13.35 -9.28
CA PRO A 89 4.37 12.40 -9.17
C PRO A 89 5.17 12.66 -7.89
N ASP A 90 5.61 11.58 -7.24
CA ASP A 90 6.36 11.66 -5.98
C ASP A 90 7.81 12.11 -6.17
N ARG A 91 8.43 11.82 -7.32
CA ARG A 91 9.82 12.20 -7.65
C ARG A 91 10.08 12.33 -9.15
N VAL A 92 11.20 12.98 -9.48
CA VAL A 92 11.72 13.18 -10.85
C VAL A 92 13.16 12.65 -10.90
N ALA A 93 13.56 12.07 -12.03
CA ALA A 93 14.89 11.53 -12.28
C ALA A 93 15.79 12.53 -13.02
#